data_AF-A0A383EZ15-F1
#
_entry.id   AF-A0A383EZ15-F1
#
_cell.length_a   1.000
_cell.length_b   1.000
_cell.length_c   1.000
_cell.angle_alpha   90.00
_cell.angle_beta   90.00
_cell.angle_gamma   90.00
#
_symmetry.space_group_name_H-M   'P 1'
#
loop_
_entity.id
_entity.type
_entity.pdbx_description
1 polymer ?
#
loop_
_entity_poly.entity_id
_entity_poly.type
_entity_poly.pdbx_seq_one_letter_code
_entity_poly.pdbx_strand_id
1 'polypeptide(L)'
;MQLGAAGITAMSALPLRAKDSDEAILADATGDLEYLTHHNEFGTVERGKPLPYKLPLEQRLEIGLERKTWKLNVIADPKSNVLMANPLSREKGNAFDFDQLMTLAKTHSVRFLKIMSCNNMSKPLGMGLWEGVPLRHVIWKTRPAANIRR
;
A
#
# COMPACT_ATOMS: atom_id res chain seq x y z
N MET A 1 -11.52 -21.00 69.05
CA MET A 1 -11.92 -22.18 68.25
C MET A 1 -12.15 -21.67 66.83
N GLN A 2 -11.12 -21.65 65.98
CA GLN A 2 -10.61 -22.72 65.10
C GLN A 2 -11.52 -23.00 63.88
N LEU A 3 -10.84 -23.01 62.71
CA LEU A 3 -11.22 -23.57 61.39
C LEU A 3 -12.18 -22.73 60.53
N GLY A 4 -11.89 -22.45 59.26
CA GLY A 4 -10.75 -22.83 58.42
C GLY A 4 -10.92 -22.24 57.02
N ALA A 5 -9.82 -21.74 56.47
CA ALA A 5 -9.70 -21.35 55.07
C ALA A 5 -9.79 -22.59 54.17
N ALA A 6 -10.63 -22.57 53.15
CA ALA A 6 -10.49 -23.42 51.97
C ALA A 6 -11.42 -22.93 50.86
N GLY A 7 -10.85 -22.24 49.86
CA GLY A 7 -11.56 -21.78 48.68
C GLY A 7 -10.61 -21.39 47.56
N ILE A 8 -9.52 -22.14 47.38
CA ILE A 8 -8.70 -22.10 46.15
C ILE A 8 -8.80 -23.48 45.53
N THR A 9 -9.95 -23.79 44.93
CA THR A 9 -10.11 -24.99 44.12
C THR A 9 -9.82 -24.65 42.67
N ALA A 10 -8.58 -24.96 42.29
CA ALA A 10 -8.18 -25.35 40.94
C ALA A 10 -8.45 -24.34 39.81
N MET A 11 -7.70 -23.24 39.79
CA MET A 11 -7.04 -22.91 38.52
C MET A 11 -5.88 -23.90 38.32
N SER A 12 -6.23 -25.15 37.99
CA SER A 12 -5.28 -26.02 37.32
C SER A 12 -4.94 -25.32 36.01
N ALA A 13 -3.80 -24.63 36.01
CA ALA A 13 -3.03 -24.34 34.82
C ALA A 13 -2.76 -25.68 34.13
N LEU A 14 -3.73 -26.14 33.36
CA LEU A 14 -3.48 -27.09 32.30
C LEU A 14 -2.53 -26.35 31.37
N PRO A 15 -1.29 -26.85 31.15
CA PRO A 15 -0.58 -26.40 29.99
C PRO A 15 -1.48 -26.81 28.83
N LEU A 16 -2.00 -25.83 28.08
CA LEU A 16 -2.51 -26.05 26.73
C LEU A 16 -1.30 -26.52 25.90
N ARG A 17 -0.90 -27.77 26.12
CA ARG A 17 0.16 -28.43 25.38
C ARG A 17 -0.55 -29.15 24.25
N ALA A 18 -0.37 -28.62 23.05
CA ALA A 18 -0.76 -29.27 21.81
C ALA A 18 -0.27 -30.73 21.86
N LYS A 19 -1.13 -31.67 21.47
CA LYS A 19 -0.72 -33.06 21.28
C LYS A 19 0.18 -33.13 20.05
N ASP A 20 1.07 -34.12 19.96
CA ASP A 20 1.93 -34.29 18.76
C ASP A 20 1.11 -34.46 17.46
N SER A 21 -0.14 -34.95 17.56
CA SER A 21 -1.11 -34.97 16.46
C SER A 21 -1.47 -33.58 15.93
N ASP A 22 -1.46 -32.58 16.80
CA ASP A 22 -1.82 -31.20 16.49
C ASP A 22 -0.66 -30.49 15.77
N GLU A 23 0.58 -30.93 15.99
CA GLU A 23 1.76 -30.41 15.30
C GLU A 23 1.82 -30.88 13.84
N ALA A 24 1.49 -32.15 13.57
CA ALA A 24 1.39 -32.65 12.20
C ALA A 24 0.26 -31.98 11.41
N ILE A 25 -0.91 -31.76 12.04
CA ILE A 25 -2.03 -31.04 11.44
C ILE A 25 -1.65 -29.57 11.19
N LEU A 26 -0.96 -28.93 12.13
CA LEU A 26 -0.50 -27.56 11.96
C LEU A 26 0.55 -27.47 10.83
N ALA A 27 1.51 -28.38 10.77
CA ALA A 27 2.53 -28.40 9.73
C ALA A 27 1.92 -28.62 8.33
N ASP A 28 0.93 -29.51 8.21
CA ASP A 28 0.18 -29.72 6.97
C ASP A 28 -0.63 -28.46 6.59
N ALA A 29 -1.36 -27.88 7.56
CA ALA A 29 -2.17 -26.68 7.35
C ALA A 29 -1.38 -25.37 7.16
N THR A 30 -0.07 -25.40 7.42
CA THR A 30 0.82 -24.23 7.27
C THR A 30 1.94 -24.44 6.25
N GLY A 31 2.07 -25.63 5.67
CA GLY A 31 3.16 -26.00 4.77
C GLY A 31 3.19 -25.17 3.48
N ASP A 32 2.04 -24.63 3.07
CA ASP A 32 1.84 -23.77 1.91
C ASP A 32 1.59 -22.30 2.28
N LEU A 33 1.63 -21.94 3.58
CA LEU A 33 1.40 -20.56 4.01
C LEU A 33 2.60 -19.69 3.66
N GLU A 34 2.43 -18.92 2.58
CA GLU A 34 3.37 -17.89 2.22
C GLU A 34 2.98 -16.53 2.78
N TYR A 35 3.97 -15.81 3.32
CA TYR A 35 3.72 -14.47 3.84
C TYR A 35 3.46 -13.46 2.71
N LEU A 36 4.11 -13.61 1.56
CA LEU A 36 3.93 -12.78 0.38
C LEU A 36 3.08 -13.51 -0.64
N THR A 37 2.20 -12.77 -1.31
CA THR A 37 1.45 -13.30 -2.46
C THR A 37 2.38 -13.33 -3.68
N HIS A 38 2.38 -14.43 -4.43
CA HIS A 38 3.11 -14.49 -5.71
C HIS A 38 2.56 -13.46 -6.70
N HIS A 39 3.42 -12.92 -7.56
CA HIS A 39 3.05 -11.82 -8.45
C HIS A 39 1.83 -12.13 -9.35
N ASN A 40 1.76 -13.35 -9.87
CA ASN A 40 0.67 -13.84 -10.73
C ASN A 40 -0.60 -14.24 -9.97
N GLU A 41 -0.55 -14.32 -8.64
CA GLU A 41 -1.68 -14.65 -7.77
C GLU A 41 -2.37 -13.42 -7.17
N PHE A 42 -1.79 -12.22 -7.40
CA PHE A 42 -2.44 -10.99 -7.00
C PHE A 42 -3.80 -10.81 -7.70
N GLY A 43 -4.85 -10.69 -6.89
CA GLY A 43 -6.16 -10.31 -7.36
C GLY A 43 -6.12 -8.96 -8.08
N THR A 44 -6.88 -8.85 -9.16
CA THR A 44 -6.87 -7.68 -10.05
C THR A 44 -8.27 -7.09 -10.15
N VAL A 45 -8.39 -5.77 -10.03
CA VAL A 45 -9.63 -5.01 -10.24
C VAL A 45 -9.33 -3.92 -11.25
N GLU A 46 -9.98 -4.00 -12.41
CA GLU A 46 -9.70 -3.15 -13.55
C GLU A 46 -10.96 -2.42 -14.01
N ARG A 47 -10.77 -1.19 -14.51
CA ARG A 47 -11.85 -0.38 -15.08
C ARG A 47 -11.37 0.26 -16.39
N GLY A 48 -12.29 0.40 -17.33
CA GLY A 48 -12.04 0.99 -18.65
C GLY A 48 -12.35 0.01 -19.79
N LYS A 49 -12.74 0.55 -20.95
CA LYS A 49 -12.94 -0.21 -22.19
C LYS A 49 -12.42 0.60 -23.39
N PRO A 50 -11.29 0.20 -24.01
CA PRO A 50 -10.36 -0.86 -23.60
C PRO A 50 -9.63 -0.51 -22.29
N LEU A 51 -8.92 -1.48 -21.72
CA LEU A 51 -8.07 -1.22 -20.56
C LEU A 51 -6.87 -0.34 -21.00
N PRO A 52 -6.50 0.70 -20.24
CA PRO A 52 -5.48 1.66 -20.67
C PRO A 52 -4.13 1.02 -21.00
N TYR A 53 -3.70 -0.01 -20.26
CA TYR A 53 -2.43 -0.70 -20.50
C TYR A 53 -2.45 -1.65 -21.71
N LYS A 54 -3.63 -1.95 -22.27
CA LYS A 54 -3.80 -2.75 -23.50
C LYS A 54 -3.78 -1.89 -24.77
N LEU A 55 -3.70 -0.57 -24.64
CA LEU A 55 -3.60 0.33 -25.77
C LEU A 55 -2.28 0.11 -26.53
N PRO A 56 -2.26 0.37 -27.87
CA PRO A 56 -1.03 0.40 -28.64
C PRO A 56 0.02 1.31 -28.01
N LEU A 57 1.31 1.00 -28.20
CA LEU A 57 2.42 1.73 -27.58
C LEU A 57 2.37 3.24 -27.87
N GLU A 58 2.05 3.63 -29.10
CA GLU A 58 1.93 5.05 -29.50
C GLU A 58 0.92 5.79 -28.65
N GLN A 59 -0.26 5.20 -28.43
CA GLN A 59 -1.31 5.78 -27.60
C GLN A 59 -0.90 5.81 -26.12
N ARG A 60 -0.23 4.77 -25.61
CA ARG A 60 0.30 4.76 -24.23
C ARG A 60 1.35 5.85 -24.02
N LEU A 61 2.20 6.10 -25.00
CA LEU A 61 3.18 7.19 -24.98
C LEU A 61 2.47 8.55 -24.98
N GLU A 62 1.49 8.74 -25.86
CA GLU A 62 0.70 9.97 -25.95
C GLU A 62 0.03 10.35 -24.62
N ILE A 63 -0.63 9.38 -23.97
CA ILE A 63 -1.35 9.61 -22.71
C ILE A 63 -0.47 9.55 -21.46
N GLY A 64 0.84 9.26 -21.61
CA GLY A 64 1.78 9.23 -20.50
C GLY A 64 1.69 8.00 -19.60
N LEU A 65 1.32 6.83 -20.14
CA LEU A 65 1.39 5.55 -19.41
C LEU A 65 2.79 4.93 -19.40
N GLU A 66 3.70 5.38 -20.27
CA GLU A 66 5.09 4.96 -20.26
C GLU A 66 5.96 5.88 -19.41
N ARG A 67 6.95 5.32 -18.71
CA ARG A 67 7.90 6.09 -17.87
C ARG A 67 8.50 7.30 -18.60
N LYS A 68 8.79 7.15 -19.90
CA LYS A 68 9.35 8.20 -20.77
C LYS A 68 8.46 9.44 -20.89
N THR A 69 7.13 9.27 -20.92
CA THR A 69 6.16 10.35 -21.15
C THR A 69 5.23 10.57 -19.95
N TRP A 70 5.43 9.82 -18.86
CA TRP A 70 4.66 9.93 -17.64
C TRP A 70 4.84 11.30 -17.00
N LYS A 71 3.71 11.91 -16.65
CA LYS A 71 3.65 13.19 -15.94
C LYS A 71 2.53 13.15 -14.90
N LEU A 72 2.79 13.74 -13.74
CA LEU A 72 1.87 13.88 -12.63
C LEU A 72 1.60 15.36 -12.37
N ASN A 73 0.32 15.74 -12.42
CA ASN A 73 -0.11 17.04 -11.95
C ASN A 73 -0.25 16.98 -10.42
N VAL A 74 0.33 17.96 -9.73
CA VAL A 74 0.21 18.14 -8.28
C VAL A 74 -0.32 19.55 -8.07
N ILE A 75 -1.65 19.64 -7.97
CA ILE A 75 -2.41 20.89 -7.90
C ILE A 75 -3.40 20.83 -6.72
N ALA A 76 -3.85 21.99 -6.26
CA ALA A 76 -4.95 22.06 -5.30
C ALA A 76 -6.26 21.58 -5.94
N ASP A 77 -7.14 20.97 -5.14
CA ASP A 77 -8.54 20.83 -5.53
C ASP A 77 -9.13 22.24 -5.72
N PRO A 78 -9.75 22.56 -6.87
CA PRO A 78 -10.36 23.86 -7.13
C PRO A 78 -11.38 24.30 -6.08
N LYS A 79 -12.00 23.36 -5.34
CA LYS A 79 -12.97 23.63 -4.27
C LYS A 79 -12.33 23.76 -2.89
N SER A 80 -11.02 23.59 -2.77
CA SER A 80 -10.29 23.69 -1.51
C SER A 80 -9.69 25.09 -1.31
N ASN A 81 -9.33 25.42 -0.07
CA ASN A 81 -8.62 26.65 0.30
C ASN A 81 -7.10 26.43 0.46
N VAL A 82 -6.56 25.38 -0.16
CA VAL A 82 -5.13 25.03 -0.13
C VAL A 82 -4.31 26.17 -0.72
N LEU A 83 -3.28 26.61 0.01
CA LEU A 83 -2.30 27.58 -0.47
C LEU A 83 -0.98 26.87 -0.79
N MET A 84 -0.54 26.97 -2.05
CA MET A 84 0.76 26.46 -2.51
C MET A 84 1.37 27.41 -3.55
N ALA A 85 2.68 27.66 -3.46
CA ALA A 85 3.33 28.66 -4.31
C ALA A 85 3.76 28.14 -5.68
N ASN A 86 3.89 26.82 -5.86
CA ASN A 86 4.37 26.20 -7.10
C ASN A 86 3.52 24.99 -7.52
N PRO A 87 2.25 25.15 -7.92
CA PRO A 87 1.50 24.05 -8.51
C PRO A 87 2.26 23.43 -9.70
N LEU A 88 2.31 22.09 -9.76
CA LEU A 88 2.96 21.35 -10.85
C LEU A 88 1.88 20.87 -11.82
N SER A 89 1.88 21.34 -13.06
CA SER A 89 0.88 20.93 -14.05
C SER A 89 1.43 20.90 -15.47
N ARG A 90 0.79 20.10 -16.32
CA ARG A 90 1.08 20.05 -17.77
C ARG A 90 0.84 21.41 -18.41
N GLU A 91 -0.24 22.09 -18.03
CA GLU A 91 -0.60 23.43 -18.53
C GLU A 91 0.48 24.48 -18.29
N LYS A 92 1.16 24.41 -17.13
CA LYS A 92 2.27 25.30 -16.78
C LYS A 92 3.63 24.85 -17.34
N GLY A 93 3.68 23.73 -18.06
CA GLY A 93 4.92 23.15 -18.58
C GLY A 93 5.89 22.62 -17.50
N ASN A 94 5.43 22.45 -16.26
CA ASN A 94 6.26 22.09 -15.11
C ASN A 94 5.77 20.83 -14.35
N ALA A 95 4.93 20.00 -14.98
CA ALA A 95 4.41 18.77 -14.38
C ALA A 95 5.52 17.87 -13.83
N PHE A 96 5.25 17.22 -12.70
CA PHE A 96 6.19 16.30 -12.07
C PHE A 96 6.40 15.06 -12.96
N ASP A 97 7.62 14.56 -13.10
CA ASP A 97 7.92 13.45 -14.00
C ASP A 97 8.71 12.30 -13.36
N PHE A 98 8.94 11.25 -14.17
CA PHE A 98 9.56 10.02 -13.68
C PHE A 98 11.02 10.25 -13.26
N ASP A 99 11.78 11.08 -13.96
CA ASP A 99 13.17 11.38 -13.60
C ASP A 99 13.26 12.15 -12.28
N GLN A 100 12.32 13.06 -12.04
CA GLN A 100 12.18 13.74 -10.75
C GLN A 100 11.78 12.77 -9.63
N LEU A 101 10.91 11.80 -9.90
CA LEU A 101 10.58 10.72 -8.96
C LEU A 101 11.83 9.91 -8.59
N MET A 102 12.59 9.48 -9.61
CA MET A 102 13.83 8.73 -9.40
C MET A 102 14.89 9.55 -8.66
N THR A 103 14.92 10.86 -8.88
CA THR A 103 15.79 11.78 -8.13
C THR A 103 15.43 11.80 -6.64
N LEU A 104 14.15 11.82 -6.28
CA LEU A 104 13.71 11.70 -4.89
C LEU A 104 14.02 10.31 -4.30
N ALA A 105 13.89 9.26 -5.10
CA ALA A 105 14.11 7.88 -4.66
C ALA A 105 15.55 7.61 -4.18
N LYS A 106 16.53 8.38 -4.66
CA LYS A 106 17.94 8.29 -4.24
C LYS A 106 18.12 8.50 -2.73
N THR A 107 17.30 9.34 -2.10
CA THR A 107 17.43 9.72 -0.68
C THR A 107 16.19 9.42 0.15
N HIS A 108 15.04 9.16 -0.48
CA HIS A 108 13.75 9.02 0.19
C HIS A 108 13.00 7.75 -0.19
N SER A 109 13.67 6.75 -0.77
CA SER A 109 13.04 5.45 -1.00
C SER A 109 12.62 4.81 0.32
N VAL A 110 11.43 4.22 0.33
CA VAL A 110 10.89 3.45 1.45
C VAL A 110 10.36 2.12 0.93
N ARG A 111 10.37 1.11 1.80
CA ARG A 111 9.80 -0.21 1.53
C ARG A 111 8.89 -0.62 2.68
N PHE A 112 7.71 -1.15 2.36
CA PHE A 112 6.75 -1.61 3.36
C PHE A 112 5.96 -2.82 2.88
N LEU A 113 5.71 -3.74 3.82
CA LEU A 113 4.84 -4.89 3.61
C LEU A 113 3.39 -4.45 3.84
N LYS A 114 2.53 -4.63 2.83
CA LYS A 114 1.14 -4.17 2.92
C LYS A 114 0.20 -5.07 2.12
N ILE A 115 -0.89 -5.44 2.79
CA ILE A 115 -2.05 -6.11 2.18
C ILE A 115 -2.81 -5.09 1.33
N MET A 116 -3.06 -5.45 0.07
CA MET A 116 -3.96 -4.76 -0.82
C MET A 116 -5.36 -5.37 -0.71
N SER A 117 -6.38 -4.55 -0.49
CA SER A 117 -7.78 -4.98 -0.39
C SER A 117 -8.68 -4.07 -1.21
N CYS A 118 -9.71 -4.65 -1.83
CA CYS A 118 -10.76 -3.89 -2.52
C CYS A 118 -11.96 -3.73 -1.58
N ASN A 119 -12.53 -2.53 -1.49
CA ASN A 119 -13.73 -2.25 -0.67
C ASN A 119 -14.98 -3.02 -1.13
N ASN A 120 -15.00 -3.49 -2.38
CA ASN A 120 -16.12 -4.20 -2.98
C ASN A 120 -15.96 -5.73 -2.95
N MET A 121 -14.96 -6.26 -2.24
CA MET A 121 -14.68 -7.70 -2.17
C MET A 121 -14.50 -8.16 -0.73
N SER A 122 -14.82 -9.43 -0.47
CA SER A 122 -14.73 -10.03 0.86
C SER A 122 -13.34 -10.61 1.20
N LYS A 123 -12.44 -10.71 0.21
CA LYS A 123 -11.08 -11.25 0.36
C LYS A 123 -10.04 -10.21 -0.06
N PRO A 124 -8.85 -10.17 0.59
CA PRO A 124 -7.75 -9.33 0.14
C PRO A 124 -7.28 -9.76 -1.26
N LEU A 125 -6.69 -8.82 -2.00
CA LEU A 125 -6.10 -9.06 -3.31
C LEU A 125 -4.69 -9.65 -3.21
N GLY A 126 -3.97 -9.41 -2.10
CA GLY A 126 -2.67 -10.01 -1.83
C GLY A 126 -1.83 -9.21 -0.83
N MET A 127 -0.83 -9.86 -0.23
CA MET A 127 0.21 -9.23 0.59
C MET A 127 1.46 -8.97 -0.27
N GLY A 128 1.88 -7.71 -0.37
CA GLY A 128 3.03 -7.33 -1.19
C GLY A 128 4.07 -6.51 -0.46
N LEU A 129 5.31 -6.57 -0.95
CA LEU A 129 6.36 -5.59 -0.67
C LEU A 129 6.19 -4.41 -1.64
N TRP A 130 5.93 -3.23 -1.10
CA TRP A 130 5.77 -2.00 -1.86
C TRP A 130 7.00 -1.13 -1.71
N GLU A 131 7.51 -0.61 -2.82
CA GLU A 131 8.63 0.33 -2.86
C GLU A 131 8.19 1.64 -3.53
N GLY A 132 8.66 2.76 -2.99
CA GLY A 132 8.38 4.06 -3.58
C GLY A 132 8.96 5.22 -2.78
N VAL A 133 8.47 6.42 -3.09
CA VAL A 133 8.81 7.67 -2.38
C VAL A 133 7.58 8.13 -1.59
N PRO A 134 7.73 8.53 -0.31
CA PRO A 134 6.62 9.07 0.45
C PRO A 134 6.01 10.30 -0.22
N LEU A 135 4.69 10.31 -0.41
CA LEU A 135 3.95 11.35 -1.14
C LEU A 135 4.26 12.78 -0.65
N ARG A 136 4.53 12.96 0.65
CA ARG A 136 4.92 14.25 1.24
C ARG A 136 6.11 14.91 0.52
N HIS A 137 7.07 14.13 0.00
CA HIS A 137 8.24 14.69 -0.69
C HIS A 137 7.87 15.24 -2.07
N VAL A 138 6.87 14.65 -2.73
CA VAL A 138 6.30 15.17 -3.98
C VAL A 138 5.48 16.43 -3.68
N ILE A 139 4.64 16.41 -2.64
CA ILE A 139 3.86 17.59 -2.21
C ILE A 139 4.77 18.76 -1.86
N TRP A 140 5.91 18.54 -1.18
CA TRP A 140 6.85 19.62 -0.85
C TRP A 140 7.44 20.34 -2.07
N LYS A 141 7.48 19.70 -3.25
CA LYS A 141 7.89 20.37 -4.50
C LYS A 141 6.91 21.45 -4.94
N THR A 142 5.67 21.42 -4.44
CA THR A 142 4.68 22.48 -4.71
C THR A 142 4.83 23.71 -3.83
N ARG A 143 5.78 23.71 -2.88
CA ARG A 143 5.96 24.78 -1.88
C ARG A 143 4.64 25.07 -1.14
N PRO A 144 4.11 24.08 -0.40
CA PRO A 144 2.89 24.23 0.37
C PRO A 144 3.03 25.33 1.43
N ALA A 145 2.04 26.21 1.54
CA ALA A 145 2.05 27.35 2.46
C ALA A 145 1.04 27.19 3.60
N ALA A 146 -0.23 26.88 3.30
CA ALA A 146 -1.28 26.71 4.29
C ALA A 146 -2.40 25.76 3.81
N ASN A 147 -3.24 25.33 4.75
CA ASN A 147 -4.46 24.55 4.51
C ASN A 147 -4.27 23.20 3.79
N ILE A 148 -3.07 22.63 3.86
CA ILE A 148 -2.78 21.28 3.36
C ILE A 148 -2.86 20.31 4.53
N ARG A 149 -3.73 19.31 4.38
CA ARG A 149 -3.85 18.21 5.35
C ARG A 149 -2.60 17.34 5.27
N ARG A 150 -1.96 17.14 6.42
CA ARG A 150 -0.75 16.31 6.57
C ARG A 150 -1.11 14.91 7.01
#